data_AF-A0A6J0WN53-F1
#
_entry.id   AF-A0A6J0WN53-F1
#
_cell.length_a   1.000
_cell.length_b   1.000
_cell.length_c   1.000
_cell.angle_alpha   90.00
_cell.angle_beta   90.00
_cell.angle_gamma   90.00
#
_symmetry.space_group_name_H-M   'P 1'
#
loop_
_entity.id
_entity.type
_entity.pdbx_description
1 polymer ?
#
loop_
_entity_poly.entity_id
_entity_poly.type
_entity_poly.pdbx_seq_one_letter_code
_entity_poly.pdbx_strand_id
1 'polypeptide(L)'
;MERARKVIPSAQHPETPVYLGATAGMRLLRMENQQMADKILNVVAKSINKYPFDFQGARIISGQEEGAYGWITVNYLLGKFTQKLSWFNLKPSKDDTQETYGALDLGGASTQITFVPQNEMIESPNNNLYFRLYGKNYSVYTHSFLCYGKDQALLQKLALGLQGTSEIIHEPCFHSGYLRKLNMSVFNEGFCARRYMSTSSYHPFFDIEVRGTGNFQQCQQGIIQLFNSSYCPYSRCSFNGVFLPPLQGQFGAFSAFYYVMEFLNLTSQEHISTKKLTEKLEEFCTQSWEEVRLSFGDVKEAYLSEYCFSGTYILALLQNGYHFTDESWKTLHFMNKIRSTSVGWTLGYMLNLTNKIPAEEPMSAPLSHSTYVFLMVLFSLILVAVIIIGILVFHKPSYFRKDMI
;
A
#
# COMPACT_ATOMS: atom_id res chain seq x y z
N MET A 1 0.46 15.32 19.07
CA MET A 1 -0.09 16.69 18.92
C MET A 1 0.88 17.77 19.39
N GLU A 2 1.48 17.70 20.60
CA GLU A 2 2.50 18.69 21.03
C GLU A 2 3.67 18.87 20.06
N ARG A 3 4.22 17.78 19.51
CA ARG A 3 5.26 17.87 18.48
C ARG A 3 4.80 18.65 17.25
N ALA A 4 3.57 18.43 16.78
CA ALA A 4 3.02 19.16 15.64
C ALA A 4 2.93 20.67 15.95
N ARG A 5 2.47 21.03 17.17
CA ARG A 5 2.39 22.42 17.64
C ARG A 5 3.75 23.13 17.66
N LYS A 6 4.83 22.40 17.93
CA LYS A 6 6.21 22.92 17.94
C LYS A 6 6.82 23.06 16.54
N VAL A 7 6.44 22.19 15.60
CA VAL A 7 7.05 22.13 14.26
C VAL A 7 6.35 23.06 13.27
N ILE A 8 5.03 23.17 13.35
CA ILE A 8 4.25 24.06 12.48
C ILE A 8 4.37 25.50 13.01
N PRO A 9 4.62 26.52 12.17
CA PRO A 9 4.63 27.92 12.60
C PRO A 9 3.30 28.32 13.26
N SER A 10 3.37 29.04 14.39
CA SER A 10 2.17 29.39 15.18
C SER A 10 1.11 30.17 14.40
N ALA A 11 1.53 31.02 13.46
CA ALA A 11 0.62 31.77 12.58
C ALA A 11 -0.21 30.85 11.66
N GLN A 12 0.31 29.67 11.33
CA GLN A 12 -0.34 28.70 10.43
C GLN A 12 -1.18 27.67 11.19
N HIS A 13 -1.18 27.67 12.54
CA HIS A 13 -1.94 26.69 13.32
C HIS A 13 -3.44 26.70 12.95
N PRO A 14 -4.14 27.86 12.95
CA PRO A 14 -5.58 27.91 12.71
C PRO A 14 -6.01 27.49 11.30
N GLU A 15 -5.11 27.49 10.33
CA GLU A 15 -5.38 27.10 8.93
C GLU A 15 -4.86 25.69 8.59
N THR A 16 -4.16 25.03 9.51
CA THR A 16 -3.61 23.69 9.27
C THR A 16 -4.67 22.64 9.59
N PRO A 17 -5.20 21.92 8.59
CA PRO A 17 -6.24 20.93 8.82
C PRO A 17 -5.66 19.67 9.46
N VAL A 18 -6.39 19.12 10.43
CA VAL A 18 -6.05 17.86 11.12
C VAL A 18 -7.20 16.88 10.97
N TYR A 19 -6.86 15.70 10.49
CA TYR A 19 -7.80 14.59 10.31
C TYR A 19 -7.33 13.37 11.08
N LEU A 20 -8.27 12.55 11.55
CA LEU A 20 -7.98 11.23 12.06
C LEU A 20 -8.77 10.16 11.29
N GLY A 21 -8.06 9.26 10.63
CA GLY A 21 -8.60 8.04 10.06
C GLY A 21 -8.18 6.84 10.90
N ALA A 22 -9.14 6.10 11.44
CA ALA A 22 -8.90 4.81 12.07
C ALA A 22 -9.20 3.67 11.10
N THR A 23 -8.44 2.58 11.17
CA THR A 23 -8.49 1.49 10.18
C THR A 23 -9.02 0.19 10.77
N ALA A 24 -8.49 -0.97 10.37
CA ALA A 24 -9.04 -2.29 10.70
C ALA A 24 -9.24 -2.57 12.19
N GLY A 25 -8.37 -2.10 13.09
CA GLY A 25 -8.57 -2.30 14.53
C GLY A 25 -9.88 -1.70 15.03
N MET A 26 -10.20 -0.48 14.60
CA MET A 26 -11.49 0.14 14.93
C MET A 26 -12.66 -0.43 14.12
N ARG A 27 -12.41 -1.00 12.92
CA ARG A 27 -13.43 -1.78 12.18
C ARG A 27 -13.83 -3.02 12.98
N LEU A 28 -12.87 -3.77 13.51
CA LEU A 28 -13.10 -4.93 14.39
C LEU A 28 -13.86 -4.52 15.65
N LEU A 29 -13.37 -3.52 16.37
CA LEU A 29 -14.04 -3.03 17.58
C LEU A 29 -15.47 -2.57 17.28
N ARG A 30 -15.74 -1.89 16.17
CA ARG A 30 -17.10 -1.47 15.82
C ARG A 30 -18.03 -2.65 15.55
N MET A 31 -17.52 -3.74 14.96
CA MET A 31 -18.28 -4.97 14.75
C MET A 31 -18.58 -5.71 16.06
N GLU A 32 -17.66 -5.66 17.03
CA GLU A 32 -17.87 -6.26 18.36
C GLU A 32 -18.74 -5.38 19.26
N ASN A 33 -18.47 -4.07 19.29
CA ASN A 33 -19.12 -3.10 20.16
C ASN A 33 -19.09 -1.69 19.53
N GLN A 34 -20.13 -1.37 18.76
CA GLN A 34 -20.27 -0.08 18.10
C GLN A 34 -20.25 1.10 19.09
N GLN A 35 -20.91 0.98 20.25
CA GLN A 35 -20.94 2.06 21.25
C GLN A 35 -19.55 2.39 21.80
N MET A 36 -18.73 1.35 22.02
CA MET A 36 -17.36 1.55 22.48
C MET A 36 -16.49 2.20 21.40
N ALA A 37 -16.63 1.77 20.14
CA ALA A 37 -15.93 2.40 19.03
C ALA A 37 -16.29 3.89 18.91
N ASP A 38 -17.58 4.24 18.98
CA ASP A 38 -18.06 5.62 18.92
C ASP A 38 -17.57 6.44 20.13
N LYS A 39 -17.56 5.85 21.33
CA LYS A 39 -17.01 6.50 22.53
C LYS A 39 -15.52 6.81 22.37
N ILE A 40 -14.72 5.88 21.85
CA ILE A 40 -13.29 6.11 21.60
C ILE A 40 -13.08 7.22 20.58
N LEU A 41 -13.79 7.21 19.45
CA LEU A 41 -13.70 8.27 18.45
C LEU A 41 -14.05 9.64 19.04
N ASN A 42 -15.10 9.72 19.86
CA ASN A 42 -15.50 10.95 20.54
C ASN A 42 -14.44 11.45 21.53
N VAL A 43 -13.81 10.56 22.31
CA VAL A 43 -12.73 10.94 23.24
C VAL A 43 -11.51 11.47 22.46
N VAL A 44 -11.13 10.80 21.38
CA VAL A 44 -10.01 11.20 20.54
C VAL A 44 -10.29 12.54 19.85
N ALA A 45 -11.49 12.72 19.28
CA ALA A 45 -11.94 13.96 18.68
C ALA A 45 -11.86 15.13 19.67
N LYS A 46 -12.42 14.96 20.89
CA LYS A 46 -12.33 15.97 21.95
C LYS A 46 -10.88 16.28 22.36
N SER A 47 -9.99 15.30 22.30
CA SER A 47 -8.58 15.49 22.64
C SER A 47 -7.84 16.30 21.57
N ILE A 48 -8.05 15.99 20.29
CA ILE A 48 -7.43 16.71 19.17
C ILE A 48 -7.97 18.14 19.10
N ASN A 49 -9.27 18.34 19.34
CA ASN A 49 -9.92 19.65 19.30
C ASN A 49 -9.45 20.63 20.40
N LYS A 50 -8.62 20.18 21.35
CA LYS A 50 -7.96 21.07 22.34
C LYS A 50 -6.72 21.79 21.80
N TYR A 51 -6.21 21.36 20.64
CA TYR A 51 -5.03 21.94 20.01
C TYR A 51 -5.43 23.06 19.05
N PRO A 52 -4.54 24.04 18.76
CA PRO A 52 -4.86 25.23 17.98
C PRO A 52 -4.97 24.97 16.46
N PHE A 53 -5.33 23.76 16.05
CA PHE A 53 -5.41 23.37 14.65
C PHE A 53 -6.86 23.30 14.17
N ASP A 54 -7.04 23.35 12.86
CA ASP A 54 -8.34 23.17 12.22
C ASP A 54 -8.72 21.69 12.21
N PHE A 55 -9.40 21.22 13.24
CA PHE A 55 -9.78 19.81 13.35
C PHE A 55 -11.01 19.49 12.50
N GLN A 56 -10.80 18.66 11.49
CA GLN A 56 -11.79 18.32 10.46
C GLN A 56 -12.55 17.01 10.74
N GLY A 57 -12.20 16.30 11.82
CA GLY A 57 -12.95 15.15 12.30
C GLY A 57 -12.14 13.85 12.44
N ALA A 58 -12.76 12.90 13.14
CA ALA A 58 -12.25 11.55 13.36
C ALA A 58 -13.26 10.52 12.85
N ARG A 59 -12.83 9.59 12.00
CA ARG A 59 -13.69 8.55 11.45
C ARG A 59 -12.96 7.23 11.25
N ILE A 60 -13.74 6.16 11.12
CA ILE A 60 -13.22 4.85 10.69
C ILE A 60 -13.31 4.80 9.16
N ILE A 61 -12.16 4.65 8.49
CA ILE A 61 -12.12 4.53 7.03
C ILE A 61 -12.47 3.10 6.61
N SER A 62 -13.08 2.97 5.44
CA SER A 62 -13.37 1.66 4.84
C SER A 62 -12.08 0.98 4.39
N GLY A 63 -12.14 -0.34 4.17
CA GLY A 63 -10.99 -1.07 3.63
C GLY A 63 -10.63 -0.68 2.20
N GLN A 64 -11.64 -0.31 1.40
CA GLN A 64 -11.44 0.19 0.04
C GLN A 64 -10.77 1.57 0.05
N GLU A 65 -11.17 2.45 0.98
CA GLU A 65 -10.53 3.76 1.17
C GLU A 65 -9.06 3.61 1.56
N GLU A 66 -8.76 2.74 2.54
CA GLU A 66 -7.39 2.44 2.98
C GLU A 66 -6.51 1.98 1.81
N GLY A 67 -6.97 1.02 1.01
CA GLY A 67 -6.24 0.53 -0.17
C GLY A 67 -6.08 1.58 -1.26
N ALA A 68 -7.17 2.27 -1.63
CA ALA A 68 -7.16 3.29 -2.67
C ALA A 68 -6.25 4.48 -2.33
N TYR A 69 -6.31 4.97 -1.09
CA TYR A 69 -5.44 6.07 -0.67
C TYR A 69 -3.97 5.64 -0.60
N GLY A 70 -3.67 4.39 -0.24
CA GLY A 70 -2.32 3.83 -0.35
C GLY A 70 -1.80 3.84 -1.80
N TRP A 71 -2.64 3.38 -2.74
CA TRP A 71 -2.34 3.42 -4.18
C TRP A 71 -2.14 4.84 -4.72
N ILE A 72 -2.98 5.79 -4.29
CA ILE A 72 -2.81 7.21 -4.63
C ILE A 72 -1.46 7.73 -4.10
N THR A 73 -1.11 7.44 -2.84
CA THR A 73 0.17 7.87 -2.25
C THR A 73 1.36 7.38 -3.06
N VAL A 74 1.42 6.08 -3.37
CA VAL A 74 2.54 5.47 -4.12
C VAL A 74 2.69 6.17 -5.47
N ASN A 75 1.60 6.27 -6.23
CA ASN A 75 1.63 6.82 -7.58
C ASN A 75 1.85 8.33 -7.61
N TYR A 76 1.34 9.06 -6.62
CA TYR A 76 1.60 10.49 -6.45
C TYR A 76 3.09 10.75 -6.18
N LEU A 77 3.69 10.03 -5.23
CA LEU A 77 5.10 10.21 -4.86
C LEU A 77 6.05 9.79 -5.99
N LEU A 78 5.68 8.77 -6.78
CA LEU A 78 6.41 8.35 -7.97
C LEU A 78 6.18 9.26 -9.19
N GLY A 79 5.20 10.16 -9.15
CA GLY A 79 4.85 11.05 -10.26
C GLY A 79 4.19 10.33 -11.43
N LYS A 80 3.46 9.24 -11.18
CA LYS A 80 2.81 8.38 -12.19
C LYS A 80 1.48 8.92 -12.73
N PHE A 81 0.96 10.00 -12.12
CA PHE A 81 -0.28 10.62 -12.56
C PHE A 81 -0.08 11.75 -13.58
N THR A 82 1.14 12.27 -13.74
CA THR A 82 1.42 13.42 -14.60
C THR A 82 2.23 13.00 -15.83
N GLN A 83 1.75 13.33 -17.02
CA GLN A 83 2.56 13.20 -18.24
C GLN A 83 3.66 14.28 -18.20
N LYS A 84 4.93 13.89 -18.35
CA LYS A 84 5.98 14.88 -18.62
C LYS A 84 5.77 15.34 -20.06
N LEU A 85 4.96 16.38 -20.26
CA LEU A 85 4.90 17.13 -21.51
C LEU A 85 6.25 17.85 -21.71
N SER A 86 7.24 17.12 -22.21
CA SER A 86 8.41 17.73 -22.81
C SER A 86 7.98 18.23 -24.19
N TRP A 87 7.93 19.55 -24.34
CA TRP A 87 7.66 20.27 -25.60
C TRP A 87 8.62 19.91 -26.75
N PHE A 88 9.68 19.14 -26.47
CA PHE A 88 10.59 18.57 -27.47
C PHE A 88 10.20 17.16 -27.96
N ASN A 89 9.21 16.50 -27.37
CA ASN A 89 8.83 15.13 -27.73
C ASN A 89 7.73 15.12 -28.81
N LEU A 90 8.10 15.44 -30.05
CA LEU A 90 7.25 15.36 -31.25
C LEU A 90 6.85 13.91 -31.66
N LYS A 91 7.16 12.91 -30.84
CA LYS A 91 6.69 11.53 -30.99
C LYS A 91 6.27 11.01 -29.61
N PRO A 92 4.98 10.69 -29.37
CA PRO A 92 4.63 9.86 -28.23
C PRO A 92 5.35 8.52 -28.43
N SER A 93 6.27 8.17 -27.52
CA SER A 93 6.87 6.85 -27.55
C SER A 93 5.79 5.82 -27.23
N LYS A 94 5.86 4.63 -27.80
CA LYS A 94 4.96 3.51 -27.45
C LYS A 94 5.01 3.12 -25.95
N ASP A 95 5.96 3.67 -25.21
CA ASP A 95 6.22 3.46 -23.78
C ASP A 95 5.54 4.52 -22.89
N ASP A 96 4.80 5.47 -23.49
CA ASP A 96 4.09 6.55 -22.78
C ASP A 96 2.74 6.10 -22.19
N THR A 97 2.44 4.80 -22.26
CA THR A 97 1.38 4.17 -21.46
C THR A 97 1.85 4.09 -20.01
N GLN A 98 1.86 5.23 -19.31
CA GLN A 98 2.28 5.27 -17.91
C GLN A 98 1.45 4.30 -17.06
N GLU A 99 2.03 3.14 -16.76
CA GLU A 99 1.52 2.16 -15.82
C GLU A 99 1.69 2.72 -14.40
N THR A 100 0.59 2.73 -13.66
CA THR A 100 0.60 3.00 -12.22
C THR A 100 1.13 1.79 -11.48
N TYR A 101 1.84 2.02 -10.38
CA TYR A 101 2.19 0.94 -9.46
C TYR A 101 0.94 0.43 -8.75
N GLY A 102 0.85 -0.88 -8.54
CA GLY A 102 0.00 -1.47 -7.51
C GLY A 102 0.53 -1.16 -6.11
N ALA A 103 -0.35 -1.28 -5.12
CA ALA A 103 -0.07 -1.02 -3.72
C ALA A 103 -0.48 -2.24 -2.88
N LEU A 104 0.46 -2.73 -2.08
CA LEU A 104 0.24 -3.78 -1.08
C LEU A 104 0.53 -3.19 0.31
N ASP A 105 -0.48 -3.19 1.18
CA ASP A 105 -0.38 -2.67 2.54
C ASP A 105 -0.64 -3.81 3.52
N LEU A 106 0.28 -4.08 4.44
CA LEU A 106 0.10 -5.05 5.51
C LEU A 106 0.12 -4.35 6.85
N GLY A 107 -1.05 -4.33 7.50
CA GLY A 107 -1.22 -3.87 8.88
C GLY A 107 -1.29 -5.02 9.88
N GLY A 108 -1.61 -4.68 11.13
CA GLY A 108 -1.83 -5.66 12.20
C GLY A 108 -3.16 -6.42 12.08
N ALA A 109 -4.21 -5.77 11.57
CA ALA A 109 -5.57 -6.32 11.54
C ALA A 109 -6.19 -6.49 10.14
N SER A 110 -5.57 -5.97 9.10
CA SER A 110 -5.96 -6.18 7.72
C SER A 110 -4.75 -6.11 6.78
N THR A 111 -4.95 -6.58 5.56
CA THR A 111 -4.03 -6.39 4.42
C THR A 111 -4.82 -5.93 3.20
N GLN A 112 -4.23 -5.07 2.37
CA GLN A 112 -4.84 -4.51 1.17
C GLN A 112 -4.00 -4.83 -0.07
N ILE A 113 -4.69 -5.05 -1.18
CA ILE A 113 -4.12 -5.10 -2.52
C ILE A 113 -4.93 -4.18 -3.42
N THR A 114 -4.25 -3.25 -4.10
CA THR A 114 -4.90 -2.24 -4.96
C THR A 114 -4.08 -1.98 -6.21
N PHE A 115 -4.66 -2.12 -7.40
CA PHE A 115 -3.97 -1.89 -8.68
C PHE A 115 -4.96 -1.68 -9.83
N VAL A 116 -4.46 -1.24 -10.98
CA VAL A 116 -5.26 -1.09 -12.21
C VAL A 116 -5.02 -2.33 -13.08
N PRO A 117 -6.00 -3.24 -13.25
CA PRO A 117 -5.85 -4.38 -14.15
C PRO A 117 -5.83 -3.93 -15.62
N GLN A 118 -5.07 -4.62 -16.48
CA GLN A 118 -5.04 -4.36 -17.92
C GLN A 118 -6.10 -5.17 -18.65
N ASN A 119 -6.88 -4.50 -19.51
CA ASN A 119 -7.75 -5.12 -20.52
C ASN A 119 -8.75 -6.17 -20.01
N GLU A 120 -9.02 -6.22 -18.71
CA GLU A 120 -9.97 -7.15 -18.10
C GLU A 120 -11.05 -6.40 -17.31
N MET A 121 -12.28 -6.91 -17.41
CA MET A 121 -13.38 -6.42 -16.59
C MET A 121 -13.18 -6.90 -15.15
N ILE A 122 -13.30 -5.98 -14.20
CA ILE A 122 -13.35 -6.35 -12.79
C ILE A 122 -14.70 -7.02 -12.54
N GLU A 123 -14.70 -8.35 -12.40
CA GLU A 123 -15.92 -9.17 -12.28
C GLU A 123 -16.71 -8.91 -11.00
N SER A 124 -16.05 -8.40 -9.96
CA SER A 124 -16.68 -8.02 -8.70
C SER A 124 -16.86 -6.49 -8.64
N PRO A 125 -18.09 -5.96 -8.83
CA PRO A 125 -18.33 -4.51 -8.77
C PRO A 125 -17.94 -3.90 -7.42
N ASN A 126 -18.08 -4.66 -6.33
CA ASN A 126 -17.68 -4.25 -4.99
C ASN A 126 -16.15 -4.10 -4.83
N ASN A 127 -15.35 -4.51 -5.81
CA ASN A 127 -13.90 -4.36 -5.81
C ASN A 127 -13.41 -3.36 -6.85
N ASN A 128 -14.32 -2.72 -7.60
CA ASN A 128 -13.96 -1.73 -8.60
C ASN A 128 -14.23 -0.31 -8.10
N LEU A 129 -13.20 0.54 -8.13
CA LEU A 129 -13.31 1.96 -7.89
C LEU A 129 -12.92 2.74 -9.14
N TYR A 130 -13.71 3.76 -9.47
CA TYR A 130 -13.45 4.64 -10.60
C TYR A 130 -12.91 5.98 -10.11
N PHE A 131 -11.75 6.37 -10.62
CA PHE A 131 -11.14 7.67 -10.34
C PHE A 131 -10.88 8.43 -11.64
N ARG A 132 -11.04 9.75 -11.58
CA ARG A 132 -10.53 10.67 -12.61
C ARG A 132 -9.47 11.54 -11.97
N LEU A 133 -8.22 11.36 -12.37
CA LEU A 133 -7.06 12.04 -11.77
C LEU A 133 -6.21 12.59 -12.92
N TYR A 134 -5.93 13.90 -12.89
CA TYR A 134 -5.07 14.56 -13.88
C TYR A 134 -5.46 14.24 -15.34
N GLY A 135 -6.75 14.35 -15.66
CA GLY A 135 -7.30 14.15 -17.00
C GLY A 135 -7.51 12.69 -17.40
N LYS A 136 -7.03 11.72 -16.62
CA LYS A 136 -7.10 10.28 -16.93
C LYS A 136 -8.10 9.55 -16.03
N ASN A 137 -8.86 8.65 -16.65
CA ASN A 137 -9.75 7.72 -15.94
C ASN A 137 -9.00 6.46 -15.53
N TYR A 138 -9.23 6.00 -14.31
CA TYR A 138 -8.65 4.78 -13.75
C TYR A 138 -9.79 3.90 -13.22
N SER A 139 -9.84 2.64 -13.69
CA SER A 139 -10.62 1.58 -13.06
C SER A 139 -9.67 0.80 -12.16
N VAL A 140 -9.81 0.97 -10.85
CA VAL A 140 -8.87 0.46 -9.85
C VAL A 140 -9.53 -0.71 -9.12
N TYR A 141 -8.91 -1.88 -9.20
CA TYR A 141 -9.25 -2.99 -8.32
C TYR A 141 -8.71 -2.70 -6.92
N THR A 142 -9.55 -2.88 -5.90
CA THR A 142 -9.12 -2.83 -4.49
C THR A 142 -9.84 -3.86 -3.65
N HIS A 143 -9.09 -4.52 -2.77
CA HIS A 143 -9.66 -5.37 -1.74
C HIS A 143 -8.91 -5.21 -0.41
N SER A 144 -9.66 -5.28 0.69
CA SER A 144 -9.12 -5.29 2.05
C SER A 144 -9.55 -6.57 2.75
N PHE A 145 -8.59 -7.45 3.02
CA PHE A 145 -8.82 -8.67 3.78
C PHE A 145 -8.74 -8.34 5.28
N LEU A 146 -9.89 -8.04 5.88
CA LEU A 146 -10.00 -7.89 7.33
C LEU A 146 -9.67 -9.22 8.02
N CYS A 147 -9.05 -9.18 9.19
CA CYS A 147 -8.46 -10.32 9.91
C CYS A 147 -7.17 -10.89 9.29
N TYR A 148 -6.77 -10.46 8.09
CA TYR A 148 -5.54 -10.92 7.44
C TYR A 148 -4.38 -9.92 7.59
N GLY A 149 -4.44 -9.06 8.60
CA GLY A 149 -3.24 -8.38 9.09
C GLY A 149 -2.42 -9.36 9.94
N LYS A 150 -1.11 -9.14 10.03
CA LYS A 150 -0.20 -10.14 10.61
C LYS A 150 -0.56 -10.54 12.05
N ASP A 151 -1.03 -9.60 12.88
CA ASP A 151 -1.34 -9.87 14.29
C ASP A 151 -2.61 -10.71 14.41
N GLN A 152 -3.64 -10.37 13.64
CA GLN A 152 -4.89 -11.12 13.62
C GLN A 152 -4.73 -12.49 12.94
N ALA A 153 -3.87 -12.60 11.94
CA ALA A 153 -3.52 -13.86 11.31
C ALA A 153 -2.77 -14.79 12.29
N LEU A 154 -1.86 -14.26 13.11
CA LEU A 154 -1.20 -15.01 14.18
C LEU A 154 -2.22 -15.55 15.18
N LEU A 155 -3.18 -14.73 15.61
CA LEU A 155 -4.22 -15.17 16.55
C LEU A 155 -5.12 -16.25 15.94
N GLN A 156 -5.50 -16.15 14.66
CA GLN A 156 -6.24 -17.22 13.97
C GLN A 156 -5.42 -18.51 13.87
N LYS A 157 -4.12 -18.40 13.59
CA LYS A 157 -3.21 -19.55 13.53
C LYS A 157 -3.10 -20.23 14.89
N LEU A 158 -2.94 -19.46 15.96
CA LEU A 158 -2.90 -20.00 17.32
C LEU A 158 -4.24 -20.64 17.72
N ALA A 159 -5.37 -20.04 17.32
CA ALA A 159 -6.69 -20.61 17.55
C ALA A 159 -6.89 -21.97 16.86
N LEU A 160 -6.34 -22.16 15.66
CA LEU A 160 -6.31 -23.48 15.00
C LEU A 160 -5.52 -24.53 15.81
N GLY A 161 -4.47 -24.11 16.52
CA GLY A 161 -3.68 -24.96 17.39
C GLY A 161 -4.37 -25.37 18.70
N LEU A 162 -5.50 -24.74 19.05
CA LEU A 162 -6.29 -25.06 20.25
C LEU A 162 -7.20 -26.28 20.09
N GLN A 163 -7.10 -27.04 18.99
CA GLN A 163 -7.91 -28.23 18.78
C GLN A 163 -7.57 -29.32 19.82
N GLY A 164 -8.42 -29.47 20.84
CA GLY A 164 -8.30 -30.48 21.89
C GLY A 164 -8.49 -29.91 23.30
N THR A 165 -7.97 -30.63 24.31
CA THR A 165 -8.02 -30.24 25.74
C THR A 165 -6.66 -29.81 26.29
N SER A 166 -5.67 -29.56 25.41
CA SER A 166 -4.33 -29.14 25.82
C SER A 166 -4.29 -27.66 26.16
N GLU A 167 -3.66 -27.30 27.28
CA GLU A 167 -3.34 -25.92 27.66
C GLU A 167 -2.11 -25.38 26.89
N ILE A 168 -1.39 -26.26 26.20
CA ILE A 168 -0.13 -25.95 25.51
C ILE A 168 -0.32 -26.02 23.99
N ILE A 169 0.03 -24.95 23.31
CA ILE A 169 0.16 -24.88 21.84
C ILE A 169 1.65 -25.00 21.49
N HIS A 170 2.03 -26.05 20.77
CA HIS A 170 3.34 -26.14 20.14
C HIS A 170 3.31 -25.39 18.81
N GLU A 171 4.03 -24.28 18.74
CA GLU A 171 3.93 -23.34 17.63
C GLU A 171 5.22 -23.30 16.80
N PRO A 172 5.23 -23.88 15.59
CA PRO A 172 6.42 -23.93 14.73
C PRO A 172 6.90 -22.57 14.22
N CYS A 173 6.04 -21.55 14.24
CA CYS A 173 6.38 -20.19 13.83
C CYS A 173 7.10 -19.36 14.92
N PHE A 174 7.26 -19.90 16.13
CA PHE A 174 8.09 -19.30 17.18
C PHE A 174 9.38 -20.10 17.34
N HIS A 175 10.46 -19.40 17.68
CA HIS A 175 11.78 -19.98 17.93
C HIS A 175 11.75 -21.02 19.05
N SER A 176 12.58 -22.05 18.93
CA SER A 176 12.69 -23.09 19.96
C SER A 176 13.11 -22.47 21.30
N GLY A 177 12.42 -22.87 22.38
CA GLY A 177 12.64 -22.31 23.72
C GLY A 177 11.92 -20.97 24.00
N TYR A 178 11.24 -20.38 23.02
CA TYR A 178 10.33 -19.25 23.28
C TYR A 178 9.06 -19.72 23.98
N LEU A 179 8.60 -18.93 24.95
CA LEU A 179 7.41 -19.22 25.73
C LEU A 179 6.58 -17.94 25.90
N ARG A 180 5.29 -18.01 25.54
CA ARG A 180 4.35 -16.89 25.66
C ARG A 180 3.07 -17.38 26.32
N LYS A 181 2.62 -16.68 27.36
CA LYS A 181 1.30 -16.92 27.97
C LYS A 181 0.29 -15.95 27.38
N LEU A 182 -0.88 -16.47 27.02
CA LEU A 182 -2.00 -15.71 26.47
C LEU A 182 -3.24 -16.00 27.29
N ASN A 183 -4.01 -14.96 27.60
CA ASN A 183 -5.32 -15.17 28.21
C ASN A 183 -6.31 -15.72 27.18
N MET A 184 -7.16 -16.65 27.61
CA MET A 184 -8.16 -17.30 26.74
C MET A 184 -9.17 -16.29 26.16
N SER A 185 -9.38 -15.14 26.81
CA SER A 185 -10.22 -14.04 26.29
C SER A 185 -9.77 -13.56 24.91
N VAL A 186 -8.47 -13.62 24.60
CA VAL A 186 -7.93 -13.23 23.29
C VAL A 186 -8.56 -14.05 22.15
N PHE A 187 -8.89 -15.31 22.41
CA PHE A 187 -9.50 -16.22 21.43
C PHE A 187 -11.04 -16.18 21.51
N ASN A 188 -11.59 -16.16 22.72
CA ASN A 188 -13.05 -16.20 22.94
C ASN A 188 -13.75 -14.89 22.53
N GLU A 189 -13.12 -13.76 22.83
CA GLU A 189 -13.67 -12.42 22.58
C GLU A 189 -13.17 -11.83 21.27
N GLY A 190 -11.97 -12.21 20.81
CA GLY A 190 -11.37 -11.68 19.59
C GLY A 190 -12.11 -12.10 18.33
N PHE A 191 -12.71 -11.13 17.63
CA PHE A 191 -13.53 -11.34 16.43
C PHE A 191 -12.93 -12.29 15.40
N CYS A 192 -11.64 -12.13 15.08
CA CYS A 192 -10.97 -12.91 14.03
C CYS A 192 -10.65 -14.35 14.47
N ALA A 193 -10.13 -14.52 15.68
CA ALA A 193 -9.73 -15.82 16.21
C ALA A 193 -10.94 -16.70 16.54
N ARG A 194 -12.04 -16.10 17.00
CA ARG A 194 -13.27 -16.79 17.39
C ARG A 194 -13.85 -17.69 16.30
N ARG A 195 -13.69 -17.33 15.01
CA ARG A 195 -14.16 -18.14 13.88
C ARG A 195 -13.48 -19.52 13.79
N TYR A 196 -12.27 -19.63 14.32
CA TYR A 196 -11.48 -20.86 14.31
C TYR A 196 -11.62 -21.67 15.60
N MET A 197 -12.38 -21.14 16.56
CA MET A 197 -12.73 -21.87 17.76
C MET A 197 -13.88 -22.84 17.48
N SER A 198 -13.73 -24.08 17.93
CA SER A 198 -14.80 -25.07 17.91
C SER A 198 -15.93 -24.66 18.84
N THR A 199 -17.17 -24.62 18.33
CA THR A 199 -18.38 -24.28 19.10
C THR A 199 -18.67 -25.25 20.25
N SER A 200 -18.06 -26.45 20.23
CA SER A 200 -18.32 -27.54 21.17
C SER A 200 -17.22 -27.73 22.21
N SER A 201 -16.18 -26.89 22.20
CA SER A 201 -15.00 -27.06 23.04
C SER A 201 -15.02 -26.06 24.18
N TYR A 202 -15.63 -26.43 25.31
CA TYR A 202 -15.42 -25.71 26.57
C TYR A 202 -13.95 -25.92 26.97
N HIS A 203 -13.13 -24.88 26.80
CA HIS A 203 -11.75 -24.89 27.29
C HIS A 203 -11.76 -24.44 28.75
N PRO A 204 -11.38 -25.30 29.72
CA PRO A 204 -11.46 -25.00 31.14
C PRO A 204 -10.34 -24.07 31.64
N PHE A 205 -9.45 -23.63 30.75
CA PHE A 205 -8.24 -22.89 31.10
C PHE A 205 -8.42 -21.39 30.92
N PHE A 206 -7.89 -20.63 31.88
CA PHE A 206 -7.87 -19.17 31.82
C PHE A 206 -6.73 -18.64 30.95
N ASP A 207 -5.59 -19.34 30.97
CA ASP A 207 -4.41 -19.00 30.19
C ASP A 207 -4.00 -20.18 29.32
N ILE A 208 -3.37 -19.87 28.19
CA ILE A 208 -2.81 -20.82 27.23
C ILE A 208 -1.31 -20.52 27.12
N GLU A 209 -0.51 -21.58 27.13
CA GLU A 209 0.93 -21.49 26.96
C GLU A 209 1.33 -21.85 25.53
N VAL A 210 1.93 -20.88 24.82
CA VAL A 210 2.50 -21.08 23.49
C VAL A 210 3.99 -21.40 23.65
N ARG A 211 4.42 -22.55 23.12
CA ARG A 211 5.81 -23.00 23.12
C ARG A 211 6.34 -23.07 21.70
N GLY A 212 7.39 -22.31 21.40
CA GLY A 212 8.01 -22.32 20.09
C GLY A 212 8.78 -23.60 19.82
N THR A 213 8.69 -24.11 18.59
CA THR A 213 9.42 -25.30 18.13
C THR A 213 10.40 -25.02 17.00
N GLY A 214 10.34 -23.85 16.36
CA GLY A 214 11.31 -23.39 15.36
C GLY A 214 11.37 -24.23 14.10
N ASN A 215 10.25 -24.39 13.38
CA ASN A 215 10.18 -25.19 12.16
C ASN A 215 9.50 -24.41 11.03
N PHE A 216 10.29 -23.91 10.08
CA PHE A 216 9.79 -23.08 8.98
C PHE A 216 8.73 -23.81 8.13
N GLN A 217 8.97 -25.07 7.75
CA GLN A 217 8.08 -25.80 6.83
C GLN A 217 6.71 -26.06 7.47
N GLN A 218 6.68 -26.48 8.74
CA GLN A 218 5.43 -26.64 9.49
C GLN A 218 4.75 -25.29 9.75
N CYS A 219 5.54 -24.23 10.01
CA CYS A 219 5.02 -22.87 10.14
C CYS A 219 4.28 -22.45 8.86
N GLN A 220 4.93 -22.61 7.70
CA GLN A 220 4.38 -22.27 6.40
C GLN A 220 3.10 -23.08 6.10
N GLN A 221 3.13 -24.40 6.31
CA GLN A 221 1.95 -25.25 6.12
C GLN A 221 0.78 -24.83 7.00
N GLY A 222 1.03 -24.52 8.28
CA GLY A 222 -0.01 -24.05 9.19
C GLY A 222 -0.58 -22.68 8.80
N ILE A 223 0.25 -21.79 8.25
CA ILE A 223 -0.20 -20.49 7.74
C ILE A 223 -1.05 -20.64 6.48
N ILE A 224 -0.68 -21.52 5.55
CA ILE A 224 -1.41 -21.74 4.29
C ILE A 224 -2.87 -22.15 4.55
N GLN A 225 -3.13 -22.85 5.65
CA GLN A 225 -4.50 -23.24 6.06
C GLN A 225 -5.43 -22.05 6.31
N LEU A 226 -4.90 -20.83 6.55
CA LEU A 226 -5.71 -19.62 6.71
C LEU A 226 -6.32 -19.14 5.39
N PHE A 227 -5.78 -19.58 4.24
CA PHE A 227 -6.22 -19.16 2.91
C PHE A 227 -7.09 -20.24 2.28
N ASN A 228 -8.41 -20.08 2.34
CA ASN A 228 -9.32 -21.05 1.73
C ASN A 228 -9.39 -20.83 0.21
N SER A 229 -8.85 -21.76 -0.57
CA SER A 229 -8.90 -21.76 -2.03
C SER A 229 -9.84 -22.80 -2.64
N SER A 230 -10.72 -23.44 -1.84
CA SER A 230 -11.58 -24.53 -2.30
C SER A 230 -12.77 -24.08 -3.16
N TYR A 231 -13.15 -22.80 -3.06
CA TYR A 231 -14.28 -22.23 -3.77
C TYR A 231 -13.91 -20.87 -4.38
N CYS A 232 -14.23 -20.69 -5.66
CA CYS A 232 -14.11 -19.42 -6.37
C CYS A 232 -15.32 -19.21 -7.29
N PRO A 233 -16.17 -18.19 -7.02
CA PRO A 233 -17.34 -17.90 -7.86
C PRO A 233 -17.01 -17.05 -9.11
N TYR A 234 -15.74 -16.73 -9.33
CA TYR A 234 -15.24 -15.86 -10.39
C TYR A 234 -14.28 -16.62 -11.31
N SER A 235 -13.80 -16.00 -12.39
CA SER A 235 -12.77 -16.62 -13.24
C SER A 235 -11.49 -16.95 -12.46
N ARG A 236 -11.11 -16.07 -11.53
CA ARG A 236 -9.94 -16.20 -10.66
C ARG A 236 -10.22 -15.56 -9.30
N CYS A 237 -9.71 -16.18 -8.27
CA CYS A 237 -9.77 -15.66 -6.91
C CYS A 237 -8.39 -15.59 -6.29
N SER A 238 -8.26 -14.72 -5.30
CA SER A 238 -7.21 -14.76 -4.31
C SER A 238 -7.46 -15.96 -3.37
N PHE A 239 -8.14 -15.72 -2.26
CA PHE A 239 -8.61 -16.71 -1.30
C PHE A 239 -9.99 -16.30 -0.76
N ASN A 240 -10.65 -17.20 -0.04
CA ASN A 240 -12.01 -17.05 0.51
C ASN A 240 -13.07 -16.65 -0.54
N GLY A 241 -12.92 -17.11 -1.78
CA GLY A 241 -13.83 -16.78 -2.88
C GLY A 241 -13.80 -15.32 -3.33
N VAL A 242 -12.75 -14.56 -2.97
CA VAL A 242 -12.60 -13.16 -3.36
C VAL A 242 -11.93 -13.04 -4.73
N PHE A 243 -12.64 -12.43 -5.69
CA PHE A 243 -12.12 -12.12 -7.02
C PHE A 243 -10.76 -11.42 -6.96
N LEU A 244 -9.81 -11.86 -7.77
CA LEU A 244 -8.51 -11.19 -7.98
C LEU A 244 -8.18 -11.21 -9.48
N PRO A 245 -8.10 -10.04 -10.14
CA PRO A 245 -7.60 -9.97 -11.51
C PRO A 245 -6.15 -10.47 -11.62
N PRO A 246 -5.68 -10.86 -12.81
CA PRO A 246 -4.28 -11.13 -13.06
C PRO A 246 -3.42 -9.94 -12.63
N LEU A 247 -2.34 -10.25 -11.92
CA LEU A 247 -1.37 -9.25 -11.49
C LEU A 247 -0.64 -8.70 -12.72
N GLN A 248 -0.56 -7.38 -12.80
CA GLN A 248 0.09 -6.68 -13.91
C GLN A 248 0.82 -5.45 -13.36
N GLY A 249 1.97 -5.13 -13.96
CA GLY A 249 2.77 -3.96 -13.60
C GLY A 249 3.60 -4.16 -12.34
N GLN A 250 4.15 -3.04 -11.85
CA GLN A 250 4.99 -2.98 -10.66
C GLN A 250 4.16 -2.79 -9.40
N PHE A 251 4.59 -3.32 -8.26
CA PHE A 251 3.87 -3.22 -6.98
C PHE A 251 4.78 -2.67 -5.88
N GLY A 252 4.30 -1.64 -5.18
CA GLY A 252 4.92 -1.15 -3.94
C GLY A 252 4.30 -1.84 -2.73
N ALA A 253 5.09 -2.61 -1.98
CA ALA A 253 4.69 -3.28 -0.75
C ALA A 253 5.25 -2.53 0.47
N PHE A 254 4.39 -2.02 1.34
CA PHE A 254 4.78 -1.12 2.44
C PHE A 254 4.18 -1.55 3.78
N SER A 255 4.36 -0.72 4.81
CA SER A 255 4.00 -1.05 6.19
C SER A 255 4.73 -2.31 6.67
N ALA A 256 4.03 -3.29 7.24
CA ALA A 256 4.69 -4.49 7.78
C ALA A 256 5.37 -5.34 6.71
N PHE A 257 4.97 -5.26 5.42
CA PHE A 257 5.74 -5.87 4.34
C PHE A 257 7.18 -5.37 4.34
N TYR A 258 7.38 -4.05 4.43
CA TYR A 258 8.71 -3.46 4.44
C TYR A 258 9.48 -3.78 5.72
N TYR A 259 8.90 -3.53 6.91
CA TYR A 259 9.66 -3.65 8.16
C TYR A 259 10.11 -5.08 8.46
N VAL A 260 9.32 -6.08 8.05
CA VAL A 260 9.73 -7.49 8.19
C VAL A 260 10.85 -7.83 7.23
N MET A 261 10.77 -7.39 5.97
CA MET A 261 11.84 -7.62 5.00
C MET A 261 13.11 -6.83 5.37
N GLU A 262 12.98 -5.64 5.94
CA GLU A 262 14.10 -4.83 6.43
C GLU A 262 14.84 -5.57 7.56
N PHE A 263 14.10 -6.13 8.53
CA PHE A 263 14.69 -6.93 9.60
C PHE A 263 15.48 -8.13 9.07
N LEU A 264 14.97 -8.81 8.04
CA LEU A 264 15.66 -9.93 7.38
C LEU A 264 16.82 -9.48 6.46
N ASN A 265 17.11 -8.18 6.40
CA ASN A 265 18.08 -7.57 5.50
C ASN A 265 17.79 -7.85 4.01
N LEU A 266 16.51 -7.82 3.67
CA LEU A 266 15.91 -8.10 2.36
C LEU A 266 15.24 -6.85 1.78
N THR A 267 15.82 -5.66 1.97
CA THR A 267 15.35 -4.41 1.34
C THR A 267 16.45 -3.67 0.60
N SER A 268 17.70 -4.10 0.76
CA SER A 268 18.90 -3.50 0.14
C SER A 268 19.14 -3.94 -1.31
N GLN A 269 18.48 -5.00 -1.76
CA GLN A 269 18.60 -5.54 -3.12
C GLN A 269 17.37 -5.18 -3.95
N GLU A 270 17.58 -4.82 -5.21
CA GLU A 270 16.50 -4.39 -6.12
C GLU A 270 15.49 -5.52 -6.40
N HIS A 271 15.97 -6.76 -6.54
CA HIS A 271 15.13 -7.93 -6.72
C HIS A 271 15.58 -9.06 -5.79
N ILE A 272 14.64 -9.58 -5.02
CA ILE A 272 14.86 -10.67 -4.07
C ILE A 272 14.05 -11.84 -4.55
N SER A 273 14.68 -12.98 -4.80
CA SER A 273 13.96 -14.18 -5.21
C SER A 273 13.18 -14.76 -4.02
N THR A 274 12.07 -15.41 -4.33
CA THR A 274 11.31 -16.26 -3.41
C THR A 274 12.24 -17.25 -2.70
N LYS A 275 13.15 -17.89 -3.45
CA LYS A 275 14.16 -18.81 -2.91
C LYS A 275 15.03 -18.18 -1.82
N LYS A 276 15.57 -16.97 -2.05
CA LYS A 276 16.44 -16.30 -1.08
C LYS A 276 15.68 -15.91 0.19
N LEU A 277 14.44 -15.46 0.04
CA LEU A 277 13.57 -15.19 1.20
C LEU A 277 13.31 -16.48 1.99
N THR A 278 12.97 -17.58 1.32
CA THR A 278 12.77 -18.89 1.96
C THR A 278 14.01 -19.35 2.71
N GLU A 279 15.20 -19.31 2.08
CA GLU A 279 16.47 -19.69 2.72
C GLU A 279 16.73 -18.85 3.98
N LYS A 280 16.47 -17.54 3.93
CA LYS A 280 16.63 -16.64 5.09
C LYS A 280 15.64 -16.94 6.21
N LEU A 281 14.41 -17.29 5.87
CA LEU A 281 13.40 -17.67 6.86
C LEU A 281 13.70 -19.03 7.49
N GLU A 282 14.17 -20.01 6.71
CA GLU A 282 14.61 -21.31 7.23
C GLU A 282 15.78 -21.16 8.21
N GLU A 283 16.80 -20.37 7.84
CA GLU A 283 17.93 -20.05 8.70
C GLU A 283 17.49 -19.36 10.00
N PHE A 284 16.63 -18.34 9.89
CA PHE A 284 16.19 -17.57 11.05
C PHE A 284 15.27 -18.37 11.98
N CYS A 285 14.24 -19.02 11.44
CA CYS A 285 13.22 -19.73 12.24
C CYS A 285 13.78 -20.94 13.01
N THR A 286 14.87 -21.54 12.55
CA THR A 286 15.49 -22.70 13.20
C THR A 286 16.38 -22.35 14.39
N GLN A 287 16.77 -21.07 14.53
CA GLN A 287 17.54 -20.58 15.68
C GLN A 287 16.74 -20.70 16.98
N SER A 288 17.46 -20.93 18.08
CA SER A 288 16.87 -20.90 19.41
C SER A 288 16.53 -19.47 19.84
N TRP A 289 15.55 -19.34 20.74
CA TRP A 289 15.16 -18.04 21.25
C TRP A 289 16.30 -17.30 21.98
N GLU A 290 17.19 -18.05 22.63
CA GLU A 290 18.36 -17.48 23.30
C GLU A 290 19.34 -16.86 22.31
N GLU A 291 19.68 -17.56 21.23
CA GLU A 291 20.55 -17.06 20.16
C GLU A 291 19.97 -15.82 19.48
N VAL A 292 18.67 -15.83 19.19
CA VAL A 292 17.96 -14.70 18.57
C VAL A 292 17.99 -13.49 19.49
N ARG A 293 17.70 -13.66 20.78
CA ARG A 293 17.73 -12.58 21.76
C ARG A 293 19.13 -11.98 21.93
N LEU A 294 20.17 -12.82 21.92
CA LEU A 294 21.55 -12.36 22.00
C LEU A 294 22.00 -11.61 20.74
N SER A 295 21.58 -12.09 19.55
CA SER A 295 21.97 -11.52 18.26
C SER A 295 21.24 -10.21 17.94
N PHE A 296 20.02 -10.03 18.46
CA PHE A 296 19.14 -8.89 18.15
C PHE A 296 18.66 -8.15 19.42
N GLY A 297 19.50 -8.03 20.44
CA GLY A 297 19.14 -7.47 21.75
C GLY A 297 18.58 -6.03 21.73
N ASP A 298 18.87 -5.26 20.69
CA ASP A 298 18.33 -3.89 20.51
C ASP A 298 16.87 -3.86 20.01
N VAL A 299 16.38 -4.99 19.49
CA VAL A 299 15.01 -5.11 18.99
C VAL A 299 14.09 -5.50 20.13
N LYS A 300 12.96 -4.78 20.29
CA LYS A 300 11.99 -5.12 21.33
C LYS A 300 11.46 -6.54 21.12
N GLU A 301 11.44 -7.32 22.20
CA GLU A 301 10.99 -8.71 22.22
C GLU A 301 9.61 -8.94 21.59
N ALA A 302 8.68 -8.00 21.79
CA ALA A 302 7.33 -8.04 21.21
C ALA A 302 7.33 -8.06 19.66
N TYR A 303 8.36 -7.52 19.01
CA TYR A 303 8.54 -7.63 17.56
C TYR A 303 9.45 -8.80 17.21
N LEU A 304 10.55 -8.97 17.95
CA LEU A 304 11.58 -9.97 17.67
C LEU A 304 11.01 -11.39 17.63
N SER A 305 10.17 -11.73 18.61
CA SER A 305 9.53 -13.04 18.70
C SER A 305 8.59 -13.36 17.54
N GLU A 306 8.09 -12.35 16.82
CA GLU A 306 7.08 -12.53 15.77
C GLU A 306 7.65 -12.52 14.35
N TYR A 307 8.97 -12.29 14.14
CA TYR A 307 9.52 -12.18 12.79
C TYR A 307 9.52 -13.49 12.01
N CYS A 308 9.70 -14.65 12.66
CA CYS A 308 9.62 -15.94 12.00
C CYS A 308 8.20 -16.18 11.45
N PHE A 309 7.17 -15.95 12.28
CA PHE A 309 5.78 -15.95 11.83
C PHE A 309 5.53 -14.92 10.74
N SER A 310 5.90 -13.65 10.96
CA SER A 310 5.55 -12.53 10.08
C SER A 310 6.18 -12.67 8.70
N GLY A 311 7.43 -13.10 8.62
CA GLY A 311 8.13 -13.34 7.37
C GLY A 311 7.54 -14.51 6.59
N THR A 312 7.28 -15.63 7.27
CA THR A 312 6.59 -16.78 6.68
C THR A 312 5.17 -16.44 6.24
N TYR A 313 4.47 -15.59 7.00
CA TYR A 313 3.14 -15.09 6.68
C TYR A 313 3.13 -14.25 5.41
N ILE A 314 4.08 -13.32 5.27
CA ILE A 314 4.23 -12.51 4.06
C ILE A 314 4.50 -13.38 2.84
N LEU A 315 5.41 -14.35 2.96
CA LEU A 315 5.73 -15.27 1.87
C LEU A 315 4.47 -16.04 1.41
N ALA A 316 3.75 -16.65 2.35
CA ALA A 316 2.52 -17.40 2.06
C ALA A 316 1.40 -16.50 1.54
N LEU A 317 1.22 -15.29 2.09
CA LEU A 317 0.22 -14.34 1.62
C LEU A 317 0.48 -13.92 0.17
N LEU A 318 1.73 -13.61 -0.18
CA LEU A 318 2.09 -13.20 -1.53
C LEU A 318 1.96 -14.37 -2.52
N GLN A 319 2.48 -15.55 -2.19
CA GLN A 319 2.48 -16.71 -3.10
C GLN A 319 1.13 -17.43 -3.18
N ASN A 320 0.51 -17.74 -2.05
CA ASN A 320 -0.72 -18.54 -1.98
C ASN A 320 -1.98 -17.69 -1.90
N GLY A 321 -1.89 -16.49 -1.31
CA GLY A 321 -3.04 -15.58 -1.19
C GLY A 321 -3.23 -14.70 -2.42
N TYR A 322 -2.17 -14.00 -2.84
CA TYR A 322 -2.20 -13.06 -3.97
C TYR A 322 -1.68 -13.66 -5.27
N HIS A 323 -1.20 -14.91 -5.26
CA HIS A 323 -0.75 -15.65 -6.44
C HIS A 323 0.42 -14.99 -7.18
N PHE A 324 1.34 -14.35 -6.45
CA PHE A 324 2.63 -13.91 -7.00
C PHE A 324 3.48 -15.14 -7.37
N THR A 325 3.62 -15.39 -8.66
CA THR A 325 4.56 -16.35 -9.25
C THR A 325 6.00 -15.82 -9.21
N ASP A 326 7.00 -16.67 -9.45
CA ASP A 326 8.41 -16.24 -9.53
C ASP A 326 8.68 -15.12 -10.55
N GLU A 327 7.83 -15.00 -11.59
CA GLU A 327 7.94 -13.95 -12.58
C GLU A 327 7.33 -12.64 -12.09
N SER A 328 6.08 -12.66 -11.61
CA SER A 328 5.43 -11.48 -11.02
C SER A 328 6.09 -11.01 -9.73
N TRP A 329 6.76 -11.89 -8.98
CA TRP A 329 7.51 -11.53 -7.79
C TRP A 329 8.63 -10.53 -8.09
N LYS A 330 9.21 -10.55 -9.30
CA LYS A 330 10.24 -9.60 -9.71
C LYS A 330 9.71 -8.17 -9.81
N THR A 331 8.39 -7.98 -9.88
CA THR A 331 7.77 -6.66 -9.96
C THR A 331 7.42 -6.08 -8.58
N LEU A 332 7.70 -6.80 -7.49
CA LEU A 332 7.51 -6.36 -6.11
C LEU A 332 8.68 -5.48 -5.66
N HIS A 333 8.35 -4.35 -5.03
CA HIS A 333 9.29 -3.43 -4.42
C HIS A 333 8.87 -3.19 -2.97
N PHE A 334 9.71 -3.57 -2.01
CA PHE A 334 9.44 -3.28 -0.60
C PHE A 334 9.83 -1.83 -0.28
N MET A 335 8.85 -0.99 0.08
CA MET A 335 9.01 0.45 0.18
C MET A 335 8.63 0.99 1.57
N ASN A 336 9.46 1.84 2.15
CA ASN A 336 9.13 2.61 3.36
C ASN A 336 8.88 4.07 3.03
N LYS A 337 9.79 4.67 2.26
CA LYS A 337 9.74 6.09 1.90
C LYS A 337 10.01 6.26 0.41
N ILE A 338 9.30 7.22 -0.19
CA ILE A 338 9.55 7.72 -1.54
C ILE A 338 9.77 9.22 -1.42
N ARG A 339 10.92 9.71 -1.90
CA ARG A 339 11.32 11.14 -1.77
C ARG A 339 11.20 11.66 -0.33
N SER A 340 11.70 10.88 0.64
CA SER A 340 11.66 11.16 2.09
C SER A 340 10.28 11.15 2.75
N THR A 341 9.20 10.88 2.01
CA THR A 341 7.84 10.76 2.55
C THR A 341 7.49 9.30 2.76
N SER A 342 6.98 8.95 3.95
CA SER A 342 6.52 7.60 4.25
C SER A 342 5.37 7.17 3.35
N VAL A 343 5.45 5.94 2.84
CA VAL A 343 4.41 5.31 2.04
C VAL A 343 3.34 4.75 2.97
N GLY A 344 2.08 4.99 2.61
CA GLY A 344 0.90 4.61 3.38
C GLY A 344 -0.33 5.36 2.87
N TRP A 345 -1.50 5.07 3.41
CA TRP A 345 -2.75 5.71 2.97
C TRP A 345 -2.89 7.18 3.39
N THR A 346 -2.12 7.67 4.36
CA THR A 346 -2.32 8.98 4.98
C THR A 346 -2.12 10.17 4.02
N LEU A 347 -1.16 10.10 3.09
CA LEU A 347 -0.94 11.17 2.12
C LEU A 347 -2.07 11.22 1.09
N GLY A 348 -2.45 10.08 0.49
CA GLY A 348 -3.59 10.01 -0.44
C GLY A 348 -4.89 10.47 0.20
N TYR A 349 -5.09 10.13 1.48
CA TYR A 349 -6.22 10.62 2.28
C TYR A 349 -6.22 12.15 2.41
N MET A 350 -5.08 12.72 2.81
CA MET A 350 -4.91 14.17 2.94
C MET A 350 -5.13 14.88 1.60
N LEU A 351 -4.52 14.37 0.52
CA LEU A 351 -4.63 14.94 -0.82
C LEU A 351 -6.08 14.97 -1.32
N ASN A 352 -6.84 13.91 -1.05
CA ASN A 352 -8.25 13.83 -1.42
C ASN A 352 -9.10 14.81 -0.58
N LEU A 353 -8.96 14.79 0.76
CA LEU A 353 -9.79 15.63 1.63
C LEU A 353 -9.50 17.12 1.53
N THR A 354 -8.31 17.49 1.06
CA THR A 354 -7.93 18.89 0.79
C THR A 354 -8.15 19.30 -0.67
N ASN A 355 -8.80 18.45 -1.48
CA ASN A 355 -9.04 18.66 -2.92
C ASN A 355 -7.75 19.05 -3.69
N LYS A 356 -6.62 18.45 -3.31
CA LYS A 356 -5.30 18.69 -3.95
C LYS A 356 -5.00 17.73 -5.10
N ILE A 357 -5.93 16.82 -5.43
CA ILE A 357 -5.85 15.97 -6.62
C ILE A 357 -6.88 16.47 -7.63
N PRO A 358 -6.47 17.21 -8.67
CA PRO A 358 -7.41 17.70 -9.66
C PRO A 358 -7.89 16.56 -10.57
N ALA A 359 -9.15 16.65 -11.00
CA ALA A 359 -9.71 15.69 -11.95
C ALA A 359 -9.13 15.88 -13.36
N GLU A 360 -8.83 17.11 -13.75
CA GLU A 360 -8.17 17.46 -15.02
C GLU A 360 -6.73 17.90 -14.79
N GLU A 361 -5.88 17.80 -15.81
CA GLU A 361 -4.56 18.44 -15.72
C GLU A 361 -4.75 19.96 -15.56
N PRO A 362 -4.03 20.60 -14.62
CA PRO A 362 -4.05 22.05 -14.53
C PRO A 362 -3.56 22.63 -15.85
N MET A 363 -4.23 23.67 -16.36
CA MET A 363 -3.82 24.35 -17.59
C MET A 363 -2.33 24.68 -17.49
N SER A 364 -1.57 24.36 -18.55
CA SER A 364 -0.16 24.70 -18.62
C SER A 364 0.02 26.18 -18.29
N ALA A 365 0.99 26.48 -17.41
CA ALA A 365 1.31 27.87 -17.12
C ALA A 365 1.56 28.57 -18.46
N PRO A 366 0.94 29.74 -18.72
CA PRO A 366 1.24 30.49 -19.92
C PRO A 366 2.76 30.69 -19.98
N LEU A 367 3.31 30.66 -21.21
CA LEU A 367 4.72 30.96 -21.46
C LEU A 367 5.18 32.11 -20.56
N SER A 368 6.35 31.98 -19.94
CA SER A 368 6.90 33.07 -19.13
C SER A 368 6.82 34.37 -19.94
N HIS A 369 6.51 35.49 -19.29
CA HIS A 369 6.30 36.74 -20.01
C HIS A 369 7.48 37.07 -20.96
N SER A 370 8.71 36.79 -20.51
CA SER A 370 9.94 36.85 -21.31
C SER A 370 9.93 35.92 -22.53
N THR A 371 9.53 34.67 -22.39
CA THR A 371 9.49 33.70 -23.50
C THR A 371 8.40 34.07 -24.50
N TYR A 372 7.23 34.51 -24.03
CA TYR A 372 6.15 34.98 -24.88
C TYR A 372 6.57 36.19 -25.72
N VAL A 373 7.17 37.21 -25.07
CA VAL A 373 7.67 38.40 -25.77
C VAL A 373 8.75 38.05 -26.78
N PHE A 374 9.70 37.19 -26.40
CA PHE A 374 10.76 36.72 -27.31
C PHE A 374 10.18 36.04 -28.56
N LEU A 375 9.24 35.11 -28.38
CA LEU A 375 8.60 34.40 -29.51
C LEU A 375 7.82 35.37 -30.41
N MET A 376 7.08 36.32 -29.83
CA MET A 376 6.35 37.33 -30.60
C MET A 376 7.29 38.19 -31.46
N VAL A 377 8.41 38.63 -30.90
CA VAL A 377 9.43 39.39 -31.65
C VAL A 377 10.06 38.53 -32.74
N LEU A 378 10.43 37.28 -32.42
CA LEU A 378 11.03 36.35 -33.38
C LEU A 378 10.10 36.09 -34.56
N PHE A 379 8.82 35.77 -34.33
CA PHE A 379 7.85 35.52 -35.39
C PHE A 379 7.56 36.79 -36.20
N SER A 380 7.54 37.96 -35.58
CA SER A 380 7.38 39.23 -36.28
C SER A 380 8.57 39.51 -37.22
N LEU A 381 9.80 39.25 -36.78
CA LEU A 381 11.00 39.40 -37.61
C LEU A 381 11.03 38.41 -38.76
N ILE A 382 10.63 37.15 -38.53
CA ILE A 382 10.50 36.15 -39.59
C ILE A 382 9.46 36.58 -40.63
N LEU A 383 8.29 37.07 -40.19
CA LEU A 383 7.25 37.57 -41.08
C LEU A 383 7.77 38.73 -41.94
N VAL A 384 8.45 39.70 -41.33
CA VAL A 384 9.05 40.83 -42.05
C VAL A 384 10.10 40.34 -43.06
N ALA A 385 10.97 39.41 -42.67
CA ALA A 385 11.95 38.82 -43.58
C ALA A 385 11.29 38.11 -44.77
N VAL A 386 10.23 37.34 -44.54
CA VAL A 386 9.45 36.67 -45.60
C VAL A 386 8.78 37.68 -46.52
N ILE A 387 8.22 38.77 -45.99
CA ILE A 387 7.63 39.85 -46.79
C ILE A 387 8.70 40.54 -47.64
N ILE A 388 9.87 40.87 -47.06
CA ILE A 388 10.98 41.49 -47.80
C ILE A 388 11.49 40.57 -48.90
N ILE A 389 11.68 39.27 -48.60
CA ILE A 389 12.11 38.28 -49.60
C ILE A 389 11.04 38.14 -50.69
N GLY A 390 9.76 38.07 -50.32
CA GLY A 390 8.64 38.04 -51.25
C GLY A 390 8.65 39.26 -52.17
N ILE A 391 8.77 40.46 -51.61
CA ILE A 391 8.92 41.70 -52.38
C ILE A 391 10.13 41.58 -53.29
N LEU A 392 11.33 41.24 -52.82
CA LEU A 392 12.52 41.14 -53.67
C LEU A 392 12.40 40.12 -54.81
N VAL A 393 11.66 39.02 -54.60
CA VAL A 393 11.39 38.00 -55.63
C VAL A 393 10.36 38.52 -56.64
N PHE A 394 9.29 39.18 -56.20
CA PHE A 394 8.22 39.70 -57.07
C PHE A 394 8.52 41.07 -57.70
N HIS A 395 9.43 41.86 -57.11
CA HIS A 395 9.93 43.15 -57.64
C HIS A 395 11.15 43.00 -58.56
N LYS A 396 11.48 41.78 -59.02
CA LYS A 396 12.27 41.59 -60.24
C LYS A 396 11.40 41.38 -61.48
N PRO A 397 10.76 42.42 -62.06
CA PRO A 397 10.41 42.40 -63.46
C PRO A 397 11.60 42.90 -64.31
N SER A 398 11.84 42.22 -65.44
CA SER A 398 12.64 42.70 -66.59
C SER A 398 14.19 42.62 -66.54
N TYR A 399 14.78 41.43 -66.38
CA TYR A 399 16.14 41.18 -66.94
C TYR A 399 16.35 39.83 -67.64
N PHE A 400 15.34 38.97 -67.77
CA PHE A 400 15.46 37.66 -68.46
C PHE A 400 14.49 37.47 -69.63
N ARG A 401 14.13 38.55 -70.34
CA ARG A 401 13.44 38.44 -71.64
C ARG A 401 14.06 39.36 -72.69
N LYS A 402 15.35 39.20 -72.93
CA LYS A 402 16.01 39.54 -74.20
C LYS A 402 17.00 38.43 -74.49
N ASP A 403 16.55 37.51 -75.33
CA ASP A 403 17.34 36.73 -76.31
C ASP A 403 16.41 35.65 -76.87
N MET A 404 15.48 36.09 -77.72
CA MET A 404 14.78 35.21 -78.66
C MET A 404 14.24 36.03 -79.84
N ILE A 405 15.15 36.44 -80.72
CA ILE A 405 14.95 36.53 -82.18
C ILE A 405 16.24 36.05 -82.81
#